data_AF-A0A662LSG2-F1
#
_entry.id   AF-A0A662LSG2-F1
#
_cell.length_a   1.000
_cell.length_b   1.000
_cell.length_c   1.000
_cell.angle_alpha   90.00
_cell.angle_beta   90.00
_cell.angle_gamma   90.00
#
_symmetry.space_group_name_H-M   'P 1'
#
loop_
_entity.id
_entity.type
_entity.pdbx_description
1 polymer ?
#
loop_
_entity_poly.entity_id
_entity_poly.type
_entity_poly.pdbx_seq_one_letter_code
_entity_poly.pdbx_strand_id
1 'polypeptide(L)'
;MIGEKLSEVLVEIENTLWEFEANGGTKPEYTIDGFRAGIKIFMSVLMDRIWELQQDDKIDLQDRLNMANKAGEDVRKLIKIYTDIDTHELYK
;
A
#
# COMPACT_ATOMS: atom_id res chain seq x y z
N MET A 1 -7.02 -4.47 16.97
CA MET A 1 -6.32 -5.07 15.81
C MET A 1 -5.11 -4.21 15.42
N ILE A 2 -4.16 -4.71 14.61
CA ILE A 2 -3.01 -3.88 14.19
C ILE A 2 -3.45 -2.69 13.33
N GLY A 3 -4.47 -2.86 12.47
CA GLY A 3 -5.06 -1.78 11.67
C GLY A 3 -5.49 -0.59 12.53
N GLU A 4 -6.33 -0.83 13.54
CA GLU A 4 -6.78 0.20 14.50
C GLU A 4 -5.62 0.95 15.17
N LYS A 5 -4.54 0.23 15.54
CA LYS A 5 -3.37 0.85 16.17
C LYS A 5 -2.59 1.76 15.23
N LEU A 6 -2.61 1.46 13.93
CA LEU A 6 -1.91 2.24 12.91
C LEU A 6 -2.78 3.37 12.33
N SER A 7 -4.11 3.28 12.44
CA SER A 7 -5.05 4.22 11.82
C SER A 7 -4.77 5.68 12.19
N GLU A 8 -4.55 6.00 13.47
CA GLU A 8 -4.28 7.38 13.89
C GLU A 8 -3.01 7.94 13.23
N VAL A 9 -1.94 7.13 13.17
CA VAL A 9 -0.67 7.51 12.53
C VAL A 9 -0.84 7.69 11.02
N LEU A 10 -1.67 6.85 10.37
CA LEU A 10 -1.94 6.99 8.93
C LEU A 10 -2.70 8.28 8.62
N VAL A 11 -3.65 8.67 9.47
CA VAL A 11 -4.38 9.94 9.33
C VAL A 11 -3.46 11.13 9.58
N GLU A 12 -2.52 11.04 10.53
CA GLU A 12 -1.52 12.09 10.74
C GLU A 12 -0.62 12.28 9.51
N ILE A 13 -0.14 11.18 8.91
CA ILE A 13 0.63 11.22 7.67
C ILE A 13 -0.19 11.84 6.54
N GLU A 14 -1.47 11.46 6.41
CA GLU A 14 -2.39 12.01 5.41
C GLU A 14 -2.57 13.53 5.59
N ASN A 15 -2.87 14.00 6.80
CA ASN A 15 -3.02 15.42 7.09
C ASN A 15 -1.74 16.20 6.79
N THR A 16 -0.58 15.63 7.11
CA THR A 16 0.72 16.24 6.78
C THR A 16 0.89 16.40 5.27
N LEU A 17 0.44 15.43 4.47
CA LEU A 17 0.46 15.53 3.00
C LEU A 17 -0.51 16.61 2.51
N TRP A 18 -1.73 16.66 3.04
CA TRP A 18 -2.71 17.70 2.72
C TRP A 18 -2.16 19.10 2.99
N GLU A 19 -1.52 19.32 4.13
CA GLU A 19 -0.89 20.59 4.48
C GLU A 19 0.27 20.94 3.56
N PHE A 20 1.13 19.97 3.23
CA PHE A 20 2.23 20.19 2.28
C PHE A 20 1.71 20.62 0.91
N GLU A 21 0.70 19.92 0.38
CA GLU A 21 0.10 20.21 -0.92
C GLU A 21 -0.62 21.57 -0.94
N ALA A 22 -1.43 21.85 0.09
CA ALA A 22 -2.17 23.11 0.21
C ALA A 22 -1.25 24.34 0.27
N ASN A 23 -0.04 24.18 0.81
CA ASN A 23 0.96 25.25 0.92
C ASN A 23 1.92 25.33 -0.27
N GLY A 24 1.53 24.82 -1.44
CA GLY A 24 2.33 24.88 -2.67
C GLY A 24 3.47 23.84 -2.71
N GLY A 25 3.23 22.68 -2.09
CA GLY A 25 4.18 21.58 -2.04
C GLY A 25 4.70 21.18 -3.43
N THR A 26 5.99 20.84 -3.48
CA THR A 26 6.66 20.34 -4.68
C THR A 26 7.00 18.86 -4.52
N LYS A 27 8.22 18.43 -4.86
CA LYS A 27 8.62 17.02 -4.71
C LYS A 27 8.82 16.68 -3.22
N PRO A 28 8.13 15.67 -2.64
CA PRO A 28 8.23 15.35 -1.21
C PRO A 28 9.58 14.78 -0.72
N GLU A 29 10.49 14.40 -1.65
CA GLU A 29 11.85 13.90 -1.34
C GLU A 29 11.91 12.69 -0.38
N TYR A 30 10.99 11.72 -0.52
CA TYR A 30 11.04 10.47 0.25
C TYR A 30 12.37 9.72 0.05
N THR A 31 12.92 9.22 1.15
CA THR A 31 14.04 8.26 1.12
C THR A 31 13.57 6.90 0.55
N ILE A 32 14.52 6.03 0.21
CA ILE A 32 14.19 4.66 -0.22
C ILE A 32 13.43 3.88 0.87
N ASP A 33 13.73 4.13 2.14
CA ASP A 33 13.00 3.54 3.27
C ASP A 33 11.59 4.09 3.39
N GLY A 34 11.40 5.41 3.20
CA GLY A 34 10.08 6.03 3.16
C GLY A 34 9.23 5.46 2.02
N PHE A 35 9.81 5.32 0.84
CA PHE A 35 9.16 4.71 -0.32
C PHE A 35 8.75 3.25 -0.05
N ARG A 36 9.67 2.43 0.46
CA ARG A 36 9.41 1.04 0.85
C ARG A 36 8.31 0.92 1.90
N ALA A 37 8.36 1.76 2.95
CA ALA A 37 7.37 1.78 4.01
C ALA A 37 5.98 2.16 3.46
N GLY A 38 5.91 3.19 2.61
CA GLY A 38 4.66 3.63 1.97
C GLY A 38 4.02 2.52 1.14
N ILE A 39 4.79 1.81 0.31
CA ILE A 39 4.30 0.67 -0.46
C ILE A 39 3.77 -0.43 0.46
N LYS A 40 4.50 -0.76 1.53
CA LYS A 40 4.07 -1.81 2.47
C LYS A 40 2.76 -1.46 3.17
N ILE A 41 2.62 -0.21 3.58
CA ILE A 41 1.41 0.32 4.23
C ILE A 41 0.24 0.23 3.26
N PHE A 42 0.39 0.75 2.04
CA PHE A 42 -0.64 0.68 1.00
C PHE A 42 -1.07 -0.76 0.74
N MET A 43 -0.11 -1.67 0.54
CA MET A 43 -0.37 -3.10 0.36
C MET A 43 -1.12 -3.71 1.55
N SER A 44 -0.78 -3.33 2.79
CA SER A 44 -1.46 -3.84 3.98
C SER A 44 -2.92 -3.41 4.04
N VAL A 45 -3.22 -2.14 3.75
CA VAL A 45 -4.58 -1.61 3.73
C VAL A 45 -5.39 -2.22 2.59
N LEU A 46 -4.79 -2.38 1.41
CA LEU A 46 -5.42 -3.02 0.26
C LEU A 46 -5.79 -4.48 0.57
N MET A 47 -4.88 -5.25 1.17
CA MET A 47 -5.12 -6.66 1.50
C MET A 47 -6.21 -6.83 2.56
N ASP A 48 -6.33 -5.90 3.50
CA ASP A 48 -7.42 -5.87 4.48
C ASP A 48 -8.80 -5.73 3.79
N ARG A 49 -8.92 -4.82 2.81
CA ARG A 49 -10.14 -4.66 2.01
C ARG A 49 -10.42 -5.83 1.07
N ILE A 50 -9.38 -6.42 0.48
CA ILE A 50 -9.52 -7.64 -0.33
C ILE A 50 -10.07 -8.77 0.54
N TRP A 51 -9.60 -8.90 1.78
CA TRP A 51 -10.10 -9.92 2.69
C TRP A 51 -11.59 -9.74 2.99
N GLU A 52 -12.04 -8.51 3.28
CA GLU A 52 -13.46 -8.21 3.49
C GLU A 52 -14.31 -8.61 2.27
N LEU A 53 -13.91 -8.17 1.06
CA LEU A 53 -14.59 -8.53 -0.19
C LEU A 53 -14.69 -10.05 -0.38
N GLN A 54 -13.59 -10.77 -0.15
CA GLN A 54 -13.54 -12.22 -0.28
C GLN A 54 -14.48 -12.95 0.70
N GLN A 55 -14.70 -12.39 1.89
CA GLN A 55 -15.63 -12.92 2.87
C GLN A 55 -17.08 -12.67 2.45
N ASP A 56 -17.39 -11.44 2.02
CA ASP A 56 -18.73 -11.04 1.60
C ASP A 56 -19.21 -11.85 0.38
N ASP A 57 -18.32 -12.03 -0.60
CA ASP A 57 -18.59 -12.81 -1.82
C ASP A 57 -18.48 -14.32 -1.62
N LYS A 58 -18.11 -14.79 -0.42
CA LYS A 58 -17.94 -16.22 -0.08
C LYS A 58 -17.03 -16.98 -1.05
N ILE A 59 -15.99 -16.30 -1.54
CA ILE A 59 -14.98 -16.86 -2.45
C ILE A 59 -14.28 -18.02 -1.73
N ASP A 60 -14.01 -19.14 -2.40
CA ASP A 60 -13.30 -20.24 -1.78
C ASP A 60 -11.82 -19.90 -1.54
N LEU A 61 -11.17 -20.65 -0.65
CA LEU A 61 -9.82 -20.36 -0.21
C LEU A 61 -8.80 -20.30 -1.36
N GLN A 62 -8.93 -21.15 -2.39
CA GLN A 62 -7.96 -21.18 -3.48
C GLN A 62 -8.06 -19.91 -4.33
N ASP A 63 -9.28 -19.49 -4.65
CA ASP A 63 -9.51 -18.26 -5.41
C ASP A 63 -9.16 -17.00 -4.60
N ARG A 64 -9.33 -17.03 -3.27
CA ARG A 64 -8.82 -15.96 -2.39
C ARG A 64 -7.32 -15.78 -2.48
N LEU A 65 -6.57 -16.89 -2.43
CA LEU A 65 -5.11 -16.87 -2.55
C LEU A 65 -4.68 -16.39 -3.94
N ASN A 66 -5.35 -16.85 -5.00
CA ASN A 66 -5.08 -16.43 -6.36
C ASN A 66 -5.30 -14.92 -6.53
N MET A 67 -6.41 -14.39 -6.00
CA MET A 67 -6.73 -12.96 -6.04
C MET A 67 -5.71 -12.12 -5.25
N ALA A 68 -5.34 -12.52 -4.04
CA ALA A 68 -4.36 -11.80 -3.22
C ALA A 68 -2.97 -11.78 -3.89
N ASN A 69 -2.52 -12.92 -4.44
CA ASN A 69 -1.26 -13.00 -5.18
C ASN A 69 -1.30 -12.09 -6.42
N LYS A 70 -2.40 -12.12 -7.17
CA LYS A 70 -2.58 -11.28 -8.36
C LYS A 70 -2.53 -9.79 -8.02
N ALA A 71 -3.19 -9.37 -6.95
CA ALA A 71 -3.15 -7.99 -6.47
C ALA A 71 -1.72 -7.55 -6.10
N GLY A 72 -0.94 -8.43 -5.45
CA GLY A 72 0.48 -8.17 -5.17
C GLY A 72 1.33 -7.99 -6.42
N GLU A 73 1.18 -8.88 -7.41
CA GLU A 73 1.88 -8.75 -8.69
C GLU A 73 1.46 -7.50 -9.47
N ASP A 74 0.19 -7.11 -9.40
CA ASP A 74 -0.30 -5.89 -10.05
C ASP A 74 0.29 -4.63 -9.41
N VAL A 75 0.41 -4.58 -8.08
CA VAL A 75 1.08 -3.46 -7.40
C VAL A 75 2.57 -3.43 -7.73
N ARG A 76 3.26 -4.57 -7.72
CA ARG A 76 4.67 -4.65 -8.16
C ARG A 76 4.85 -4.16 -9.58
N LYS A 77 3.98 -4.60 -10.51
CA LYS A 77 4.00 -4.18 -11.91
C LYS A 77 3.77 -2.68 -12.05
N LEU A 78 2.78 -2.13 -11.33
CA LEU A 78 2.48 -0.69 -11.32
C LEU A 78 3.74 0.11 -10.93
N ILE A 79 4.35 -0.25 -9.80
CA ILE A 79 5.55 0.43 -9.30
C ILE A 79 6.70 0.31 -10.30
N LYS A 80 6.98 -0.91 -10.79
CA LYS A 80 8.07 -1.15 -11.75
C LYS A 80 7.89 -0.35 -13.05
N ILE A 81 6.66 -0.23 -13.57
CA ILE A 81 6.39 0.52 -14.81
C ILE A 81 6.71 2.01 -14.63
N TYR A 82 6.30 2.61 -13.51
CA TYR A 82 6.37 4.06 -13.34
C TYR A 82 7.62 4.56 -12.61
N THR A 83 8.37 3.68 -11.94
CA THR A 83 9.57 4.08 -11.19
C THR A 83 10.82 3.28 -11.56
N ASP A 84 10.70 2.26 -12.40
CA ASP A 84 11.77 1.28 -12.71
C ASP A 84 12.32 0.54 -11.47
N ILE A 85 11.61 0.57 -10.32
CA ILE A 85 12.00 -0.14 -9.10
C ILE A 85 11.23 -1.46 -9.01
N ASP A 86 11.93 -2.57 -8.79
CA ASP A 86 11.30 -3.84 -8.44
C ASP A 86 11.10 -3.91 -6.92
N THR A 87 9.85 -4.09 -6.47
CA THR A 87 9.52 -4.13 -5.05
C THR A 87 10.16 -5.30 -4.29
N HIS A 88 10.57 -6.38 -4.97
CA HIS A 88 11.32 -7.46 -4.34
C HIS A 88 12.74 -7.06 -3.95
N GLU A 89 13.33 -6.07 -4.61
CA GLU A 89 14.67 -5.57 -4.30
C GLU A 89 14.69 -4.62 -3.10
N LEU A 90 13.52 -4.09 -2.69
CA LEU A 90 13.40 -3.15 -1.57
C LEU A 90 13.70 -3.77 -0.19
N TYR A 91 13.80 -5.10 -0.10
CA TYR A 91 13.99 -5.83 1.16
C TYR A 91 15.27 -6.68 1.18
N LYS A 92 16.18 -6.45 0.24
CA LYS A 92 17.52 -7.06 0.22
C LYS A 92 18.53 -6.15 0.90
#